data_AF-A0A1G2VCW4-F1
#
_entry.id   AF-A0A1G2VCW4-F1
#
_cell.length_a   1.000
_cell.length_b   1.000
_cell.length_c   1.000
_cell.angle_alpha   90.00
_cell.angle_beta   90.00
_cell.angle_gamma   90.00
#
_symmetry.space_group_name_H-M   'P 1'
#
loop_
_entity.id
_entity.type
_entity.pdbx_description
1 polymer ?
#
loop_
_entity_poly.entity_id
_entity_poly.type
_entity_poly.pdbx_seq_one_letter_code
_entity_poly.pdbx_strand_id
1 'polypeptide(L)'
;MIHYSTRKHKVLTYIQLNPADASTQNILGFLATDGERVSRITIIRDLNELRAKKLIKRSGKGRSAHYEELLTNPLLRYIDPEHYFSIPTDERPHSFHSHSSFQASVFRNVTDSLFTKQEKLRLQTLHIKYQTNIAQLSHTIRNKELERLMIELSWKSSRIEGNTYSLIDTETLLKTNKLSAGHSDFEAAMIRNHAHAFEYIVHHKTTFQKLTIRSIETIHDLIAHNLGIHLGLRSKPVGIVGTAYRPIDNRPQIEDALKMLTHTLNNLENPFAKAFFALLLVSYIQPFEDGNKRTARMLCNAILVAHDTCPLSYLSIDESLYKKATILFYEQHSARLLKELFIEQYRSAVQEYFQA
;
A
#
# COMPACT_ATOMS: atom_id res chain seq x y z
N MET A 1 15.66 -1.17 3.29
CA MET A 1 15.43 0.17 2.72
C MET A 1 16.73 0.70 2.15
N ILE A 2 16.68 1.29 0.95
CA ILE A 2 17.87 1.80 0.28
C ILE A 2 18.09 3.24 0.77
N HIS A 3 19.06 3.46 1.66
CA HIS A 3 19.46 4.81 2.05
C HIS A 3 20.36 5.41 0.96
N TYR A 4 19.98 6.55 0.41
CA TYR A 4 20.82 7.29 -0.54
C TYR A 4 21.52 8.44 0.19
N SER A 5 22.72 8.81 -0.28
CA SER A 5 23.31 10.10 0.09
C SER A 5 22.48 11.23 -0.52
N THR A 6 22.34 12.37 0.18
CA THR A 6 21.56 13.55 -0.25
C THR A 6 21.76 13.91 -1.72
N ARG A 7 23.02 13.84 -2.21
CA ARG A 7 23.37 14.07 -3.62
C ARG A 7 22.70 13.11 -4.61
N LYS A 8 22.65 11.80 -4.33
CA LYS A 8 22.08 10.79 -5.25
C LYS A 8 20.58 11.01 -5.41
N HIS A 9 19.92 11.42 -4.34
CA HIS A 9 18.53 11.84 -4.38
C HIS A 9 18.36 13.05 -5.30
N LYS A 10 19.15 14.12 -5.11
CA LYS A 10 19.14 15.30 -6.00
C LYS A 10 19.36 14.96 -7.47
N VAL A 11 20.31 14.08 -7.77
CA VAL A 11 20.57 13.58 -9.14
C VAL A 11 19.34 12.88 -9.72
N LEU A 12 18.73 11.96 -8.96
CA LEU A 12 17.55 11.24 -9.42
C LEU A 12 16.35 12.17 -9.62
N THR A 13 16.09 13.08 -8.67
CA THR A 13 15.03 14.08 -8.77
C THR A 13 15.22 14.97 -10.00
N TYR A 14 16.45 15.40 -10.28
CA TYR A 14 16.75 16.17 -11.49
C TYR A 14 16.44 15.38 -12.77
N ILE A 15 16.82 14.10 -12.84
CA ILE A 15 16.53 13.21 -13.97
C ILE A 15 15.02 13.06 -14.17
N GLN A 16 14.26 12.92 -13.09
CA GLN A 16 12.80 12.77 -13.15
C GLN A 16 12.10 14.04 -13.64
N LEU A 17 12.61 15.22 -13.28
CA LEU A 17 12.03 16.51 -13.70
C LEU A 17 12.46 16.91 -15.12
N ASN A 18 13.60 16.41 -15.60
CA ASN A 18 14.19 16.82 -16.89
C ASN A 18 14.56 15.60 -17.77
N PRO A 19 13.62 14.70 -18.10
CA PRO A 19 13.93 13.43 -18.77
C PRO A 19 14.56 13.59 -20.16
N ALA A 20 14.27 14.70 -20.85
CA ALA A 20 14.83 15.00 -22.18
C ALA A 20 16.22 15.65 -22.16
N ASP A 21 16.65 16.20 -21.01
CA ASP A 21 17.86 17.04 -20.92
C ASP A 21 18.80 16.65 -19.76
N ALA A 22 18.56 15.51 -19.12
CA ALA A 22 19.37 15.02 -18.02
C ALA A 22 20.70 14.41 -18.52
N SER A 23 21.58 15.25 -19.04
CA SER A 23 22.97 14.92 -19.37
C SER A 23 23.86 15.01 -18.12
N THR A 24 25.03 14.34 -18.12
CA THR A 24 26.00 14.46 -17.01
C THR A 24 26.44 15.91 -16.79
N GLN A 25 26.50 16.73 -17.85
CA GLN A 25 26.88 18.14 -17.75
C GLN A 25 25.79 18.97 -17.08
N ASN A 26 24.53 18.76 -17.45
CA ASN A 26 23.42 19.51 -16.88
C ASN A 26 23.17 19.13 -15.41
N ILE A 27 23.33 17.85 -15.07
CA ILE A 27 23.30 17.37 -13.68
C ILE A 27 24.40 18.04 -12.85
N LEU A 28 25.63 18.15 -13.39
CA LEU A 28 26.72 18.86 -12.71
C LEU A 28 26.42 20.34 -12.52
N GLY A 29 25.84 20.99 -13.54
CA GLY A 29 25.42 22.39 -13.47
C GLY A 29 24.37 22.61 -12.38
N PHE A 30 23.34 21.76 -12.32
CA PHE A 30 22.30 21.79 -11.30
C PHE A 30 22.86 21.65 -9.87
N LEU A 31 23.75 20.69 -9.65
CA LEU A 31 24.36 20.52 -8.32
C LEU A 31 25.25 21.71 -7.95
N ALA A 32 25.95 22.31 -8.92
CA ALA A 32 26.76 23.49 -8.68
C ALA A 32 25.91 24.73 -8.32
N THR A 33 24.72 24.88 -8.92
CA THR A 33 23.76 25.94 -8.55
C THR A 33 23.20 25.75 -7.13
N ASP A 34 23.17 24.52 -6.64
CA ASP A 34 22.73 24.15 -5.30
C ASP A 34 23.89 24.09 -4.26
N GLY A 35 25.04 24.68 -4.61
CA GLY A 35 26.22 24.77 -3.73
C GLY A 35 27.06 23.48 -3.62
N GLU A 36 26.66 22.38 -4.25
CA GLU A 36 27.40 21.11 -4.25
C GLU A 36 28.38 21.03 -5.43
N ARG A 37 29.65 21.41 -5.19
CA ARG A 37 30.72 21.20 -6.16
C ARG A 37 31.23 19.76 -6.13
N VAL A 38 30.84 18.97 -7.12
CA VAL A 38 31.23 17.56 -7.27
C VAL A 38 31.95 17.30 -8.59
N SER A 39 32.90 16.35 -8.57
CA SER A 39 33.61 15.96 -9.79
C SER A 39 32.73 15.14 -10.72
N ARG A 40 33.02 15.21 -12.03
CA ARG A 40 32.34 14.41 -13.05
C ARG A 40 32.41 12.90 -12.78
N ILE A 41 33.53 12.42 -12.24
CA ILE A 41 33.75 11.00 -11.92
C ILE A 41 32.76 10.55 -10.82
N THR A 42 32.55 11.38 -9.81
CA THR A 42 31.59 11.11 -8.74
C THR A 42 30.16 10.99 -9.27
N ILE A 43 29.74 11.87 -10.19
CA ILE A 43 28.42 11.78 -10.82
C ILE A 43 28.28 10.53 -11.68
N ILE A 44 29.32 10.16 -12.44
CA ILE A 44 29.30 8.92 -13.22
C ILE A 44 29.14 7.70 -12.30
N ARG A 45 29.80 7.68 -11.13
CA ARG A 45 29.64 6.62 -10.13
C ARG A 45 28.20 6.56 -9.63
N ASP A 46 27.63 7.70 -9.24
CA ASP A 46 26.26 7.79 -8.74
C ASP A 46 25.24 7.34 -9.81
N LEU A 47 25.40 7.77 -11.06
CA LEU A 47 24.57 7.34 -12.19
C LEU A 47 24.69 5.84 -12.46
N ASN A 48 25.89 5.27 -12.36
CA ASN A 48 26.08 3.82 -12.52
C ASN A 48 25.40 3.04 -11.39
N GLU A 49 25.42 3.53 -10.16
CA GLU A 49 24.68 2.91 -9.06
C GLU A 49 23.15 3.00 -9.27
N LEU A 50 22.63 4.15 -9.71
CA LEU A 50 21.20 4.32 -10.02
C LEU A 50 20.76 3.39 -11.17
N ARG A 51 21.62 3.19 -12.17
CA ARG A 51 21.40 2.22 -13.27
C ARG A 51 21.46 0.77 -12.79
N ALA A 52 22.42 0.42 -11.93
CA ALA A 52 22.53 -0.91 -11.34
C ALA A 52 21.26 -1.27 -10.54
N LYS A 53 20.66 -0.28 -9.89
CA LYS A 53 19.37 -0.40 -9.19
C LYS A 53 18.14 -0.30 -10.11
N LYS A 54 18.33 -0.21 -11.43
CA LYS A 54 17.28 -0.10 -12.45
C LYS A 54 16.31 1.08 -12.21
N LEU A 55 16.81 2.18 -11.66
CA LEU A 55 16.02 3.40 -11.47
C LEU A 55 16.06 4.33 -12.67
N ILE A 56 17.18 4.33 -13.39
CA ILE A 56 17.37 5.14 -14.59
C ILE A 56 17.89 4.26 -15.72
N LYS A 57 17.56 4.63 -16.96
CA LYS A 57 18.20 4.12 -18.17
C LYS A 57 19.04 5.22 -18.80
N ARG A 58 20.08 4.82 -19.54
CA ARG A 58 20.95 5.71 -20.30
C ARG A 58 20.61 5.54 -21.76
N SER A 59 20.35 6.66 -22.44
CA SER A 59 20.08 6.73 -23.87
C SER A 59 21.16 7.59 -24.53
N GLY A 60 21.59 7.25 -25.74
CA GLY A 60 22.71 7.90 -26.45
C GLY A 60 24.12 7.44 -26.05
N LYS A 61 25.15 7.97 -26.73
CA LYS A 61 26.57 7.60 -26.54
C LYS A 61 27.46 8.84 -26.38
N GLY A 62 28.54 8.73 -25.61
CA GLY A 62 29.50 9.83 -25.45
C GLY A 62 28.86 11.10 -24.88
N ARG A 63 28.98 12.22 -25.60
CA ARG A 63 28.45 13.55 -25.22
C ARG A 63 26.93 13.68 -25.40
N SER A 64 26.29 12.84 -26.22
CA SER A 64 24.82 12.82 -26.40
C SER A 64 24.09 11.91 -25.40
N ALA A 65 24.83 11.39 -24.40
CA ALA A 65 24.25 10.54 -23.38
C ALA A 65 23.36 11.35 -22.42
N HIS A 66 22.10 10.96 -22.35
CA HIS A 66 21.12 11.45 -21.38
C HIS A 66 20.57 10.29 -20.56
N TYR A 67 20.02 10.62 -19.40
CA TYR A 67 19.45 9.67 -18.47
C TYR A 67 17.98 9.97 -18.28
N GLU A 68 17.16 8.94 -18.19
CA GLU A 68 15.72 9.05 -18.01
C GLU A 68 15.30 8.01 -16.97
N GLU A 69 14.23 8.29 -16.23
CA GLU A 69 13.71 7.34 -15.25
C GLU A 69 13.23 6.07 -15.97
N LEU A 70 13.63 4.92 -15.45
CA LEU A 70 13.19 3.63 -15.98
C LEU A 70 11.88 3.24 -15.28
N LEU A 71 10.74 3.64 -15.86
CA LEU A 71 9.42 3.28 -15.37
C LEU A 71 8.75 2.25 -16.30
N THR A 72 8.43 1.08 -15.76
CA THR A 72 7.53 0.12 -16.43
C THR A 72 6.06 0.49 -16.25
N ASN A 73 5.76 1.26 -15.20
CA ASN A 73 4.43 1.76 -14.87
C ASN A 73 4.61 3.13 -14.15
N PRO A 74 3.84 4.18 -14.49
CA PRO A 74 3.94 5.49 -13.84
C PRO A 74 3.79 5.46 -12.31
N LEU A 75 3.04 4.49 -11.76
CA LEU A 75 2.85 4.34 -10.32
C LEU A 75 4.09 3.81 -9.58
N LEU A 76 5.16 3.43 -10.31
CA LEU A 76 6.39 2.89 -9.72
C LEU A 76 7.52 3.92 -9.61
N ARG A 77 7.19 5.21 -9.77
CA ARG A 77 8.11 6.32 -9.56
C ARG A 77 8.82 6.18 -8.22
N TYR A 78 10.15 6.26 -8.23
CA TYR A 78 10.90 6.21 -6.99
C TYR A 78 10.85 7.57 -6.29
N ILE A 79 10.52 7.54 -5.00
CA ILE A 79 10.56 8.71 -4.12
C ILE A 79 11.22 8.25 -2.82
N ASP A 80 12.20 9.01 -2.35
CA ASP A 80 12.87 8.73 -1.08
C ASP A 80 11.95 9.18 0.07
N PRO A 81 11.44 8.25 0.90
CA PRO A 81 10.50 8.60 1.96
C PRO A 81 11.13 9.51 3.02
N GLU A 82 12.40 9.27 3.40
CA GLU A 82 13.02 10.07 4.47
C GLU A 82 13.22 11.51 4.02
N HIS A 83 13.65 11.72 2.78
CA HIS A 83 13.73 13.08 2.23
C HIS A 83 12.35 13.72 2.06
N TYR A 84 11.38 13.01 1.47
CA TYR A 84 10.06 13.56 1.18
C TYR A 84 9.31 14.00 2.45
N PHE A 85 9.38 13.20 3.51
CA PHE A 85 8.75 13.52 4.80
C PHE A 85 9.58 14.45 5.68
N SER A 86 10.83 14.76 5.32
CA SER A 86 11.59 15.84 5.98
C SER A 86 11.11 17.23 5.59
N ILE A 87 10.37 17.34 4.47
CA ILE A 87 9.79 18.60 3.99
C ILE A 87 8.42 18.82 4.68
N PRO A 88 8.15 20.02 5.23
CA PRO A 88 6.85 20.39 5.79
C PRO A 88 5.71 20.11 4.80
N THR A 89 4.54 19.70 5.32
CA THR A 89 3.42 19.20 4.49
C THR A 89 2.95 20.21 3.43
N ASP A 90 3.00 21.49 3.76
CA ASP A 90 2.66 22.64 2.93
C ASP A 90 3.74 23.02 1.90
N GLU A 91 4.98 22.59 2.11
CA GLU A 91 6.12 22.85 1.22
C GLU A 91 6.50 21.64 0.35
N ARG A 92 5.86 20.48 0.55
CA ARG A 92 6.19 19.25 -0.18
C ARG A 92 6.03 19.46 -1.69
N PRO A 93 7.03 19.05 -2.49
CA PRO A 93 7.00 19.26 -3.92
C PRO A 93 5.88 18.42 -4.52
N HIS A 94 4.86 19.07 -5.04
CA HIS A 94 3.91 18.44 -5.93
C HIS A 94 4.64 18.12 -7.25
N SER A 95 4.73 16.85 -7.66
CA SER A 95 5.11 16.55 -9.05
C SER A 95 4.22 17.32 -10.04
N PHE A 96 4.65 17.50 -11.29
CA PHE A 96 3.84 18.14 -12.36
C PHE A 96 2.43 17.51 -12.53
N HIS A 97 2.14 16.36 -11.89
CA HIS A 97 0.87 15.65 -11.87
C HIS A 97 0.33 15.39 -10.44
N SER A 98 0.99 15.91 -9.41
CA SER A 98 0.57 15.85 -8.02
C SER A 98 -0.46 16.94 -7.78
N HIS A 99 -1.68 16.51 -7.56
CA HIS A 99 -2.76 17.40 -7.18
C HIS A 99 -3.07 17.19 -5.71
N SER A 100 -3.39 18.26 -5.01
CA SER A 100 -4.00 18.21 -3.68
C SER A 100 -5.40 17.59 -3.70
N SER A 101 -5.84 16.96 -4.80
CA SER A 101 -7.16 16.39 -5.00
C SER A 101 -7.11 15.04 -5.72
N PHE A 102 -8.21 14.28 -5.63
CA PHE A 102 -8.37 12.99 -6.30
C PHE A 102 -8.22 13.09 -7.83
N GLN A 103 -7.51 12.12 -8.42
CA GLN A 103 -7.28 12.03 -9.86
C GLN A 103 -7.72 10.67 -10.42
N ALA A 104 -8.79 10.68 -11.22
CA ALA A 104 -9.30 9.46 -11.86
C ALA A 104 -8.35 8.90 -12.93
N SER A 105 -7.37 9.70 -13.40
CA SER A 105 -6.34 9.26 -14.35
C SER A 105 -5.48 8.11 -13.81
N VAL A 106 -5.39 7.95 -12.47
CA VAL A 106 -4.65 6.87 -11.80
C VAL A 106 -5.11 5.49 -12.26
N PHE A 107 -6.41 5.32 -12.58
CA PHE A 107 -6.97 4.06 -13.04
C PHE A 107 -6.39 3.59 -14.38
N ARG A 108 -5.90 4.50 -15.23
CA ARG A 108 -5.24 4.13 -16.50
C ARG A 108 -3.96 3.32 -16.30
N ASN A 109 -3.36 3.45 -15.12
CA ASN A 109 -2.11 2.76 -14.76
C ASN A 109 -2.35 1.50 -13.91
N VAL A 110 -3.60 1.16 -13.60
CA VAL A 110 -3.99 -0.04 -12.85
C VAL A 110 -3.98 -1.23 -13.79
N THR A 111 -2.87 -1.97 -13.77
CA THR A 111 -2.63 -3.09 -14.69
C THR A 111 -1.82 -4.18 -14.01
N ASP A 112 -1.96 -5.42 -14.50
CA ASP A 112 -1.18 -6.56 -14.02
C ASP A 112 0.33 -6.40 -14.21
N SER A 113 0.79 -5.47 -15.07
CA SER A 113 2.20 -5.19 -15.33
C SER A 113 2.89 -4.40 -14.22
N LEU A 114 2.14 -3.88 -13.22
CA LEU A 114 2.71 -3.25 -12.03
C LEU A 114 3.66 -4.20 -11.27
N PHE A 115 3.34 -5.50 -11.27
CA PHE A 115 4.21 -6.54 -10.77
C PHE A 115 5.11 -7.04 -11.90
N THR A 116 6.43 -6.93 -11.70
CA THR A 116 7.43 -7.46 -12.64
C THR A 116 7.31 -8.98 -12.75
N LYS A 117 7.84 -9.56 -13.84
CA LYS A 117 7.87 -11.02 -14.01
C LYS A 117 8.53 -11.75 -12.82
N GLN A 118 9.60 -11.17 -12.27
CA GLN A 118 10.30 -11.72 -11.11
C GLN A 118 9.45 -11.65 -9.83
N GLU A 119 8.76 -10.53 -9.59
CA GLU A 119 7.84 -10.41 -8.46
C GLU A 119 6.66 -11.37 -8.57
N LYS A 120 6.06 -11.49 -9.77
CA LYS A 120 4.98 -12.47 -10.02
C LYS A 120 5.45 -13.90 -9.75
N LEU A 121 6.63 -14.28 -10.25
CA LEU A 121 7.21 -15.60 -9.98
C LEU A 121 7.43 -15.82 -8.48
N ARG A 122 7.99 -14.84 -7.77
CA ARG A 122 8.20 -14.92 -6.31
C ARG A 122 6.89 -15.13 -5.55
N LEU A 123 5.85 -14.34 -5.88
CA LEU A 123 4.52 -14.46 -5.27
C LEU A 123 3.90 -15.83 -5.58
N GLN A 124 4.05 -16.33 -6.81
CA GLN A 124 3.55 -17.64 -7.20
C GLN A 124 4.26 -18.77 -6.45
N THR A 125 5.58 -18.72 -6.29
CA THR A 125 6.34 -19.69 -5.49
C THR A 125 5.85 -19.73 -4.04
N LEU A 126 5.62 -18.56 -3.44
CA LEU A 126 5.08 -18.45 -2.09
C LEU A 126 3.64 -18.99 -2.00
N HIS A 127 2.80 -18.70 -3.00
CA HIS A 127 1.45 -19.25 -3.09
C HIS A 127 1.45 -20.78 -3.16
N ILE A 128 2.30 -21.38 -4.01
CA ILE A 128 2.44 -22.84 -4.09
C ILE A 128 2.91 -23.43 -2.76
N LYS A 129 3.88 -22.79 -2.08
CA LYS A 129 4.32 -23.22 -0.75
C LYS A 129 3.14 -23.22 0.24
N TYR A 130 2.39 -22.13 0.32
CA TYR A 130 1.22 -22.03 1.18
C TYR A 130 0.19 -23.12 0.90
N GLN A 131 -0.16 -23.33 -0.38
CA GLN A 131 -1.09 -24.37 -0.83
C GLN A 131 -0.61 -25.79 -0.48
N THR A 132 0.69 -26.04 -0.63
CA THR A 132 1.30 -27.33 -0.27
C THR A 132 1.21 -27.57 1.23
N ASN A 133 1.55 -26.58 2.05
CA ASN A 133 1.51 -26.73 3.49
C ASN A 133 0.08 -26.92 4.00
N ILE A 134 -0.87 -26.08 3.56
CA ILE A 134 -2.26 -26.17 4.03
C ILE A 134 -2.94 -27.48 3.62
N ALA A 135 -2.50 -28.12 2.54
CA ALA A 135 -2.99 -29.45 2.15
C ALA A 135 -2.52 -30.58 3.09
N GLN A 136 -1.38 -30.40 3.77
CA GLN A 136 -0.82 -31.39 4.71
C GLN A 136 -1.37 -31.22 6.14
N LEU A 137 -1.87 -30.03 6.47
CA LEU A 137 -2.39 -29.73 7.81
C LEU A 137 -3.79 -30.32 8.04
N SER A 138 -4.00 -30.89 9.22
CA SER A 138 -5.34 -31.29 9.67
C SER A 138 -6.26 -30.07 9.79
N HIS A 139 -7.57 -30.30 9.66
CA HIS A 139 -8.58 -29.23 9.81
C HIS A 139 -8.41 -28.46 11.13
N THR A 140 -8.13 -29.16 12.24
CA THR A 140 -7.90 -28.55 13.55
C THR A 140 -6.69 -27.62 13.56
N ILE A 141 -5.56 -28.03 12.97
CA ILE A 141 -4.36 -27.19 12.92
C ILE A 141 -4.58 -25.98 12.01
N ARG A 142 -5.23 -26.16 10.86
CA ARG A 142 -5.58 -25.06 9.95
C ARG A 142 -6.42 -23.99 10.66
N ASN A 143 -7.44 -24.40 11.41
CA ASN A 143 -8.29 -23.45 12.12
C ASN A 143 -7.53 -22.71 13.22
N LYS A 144 -6.62 -23.39 13.94
CA LYS A 144 -5.75 -22.73 14.94
C LYS A 144 -4.81 -21.70 14.31
N GLU A 145 -4.19 -22.02 13.17
CA GLU A 145 -3.32 -21.08 12.46
C GLU A 145 -4.11 -19.88 11.90
N LEU A 146 -5.34 -20.12 11.43
CA LEU A 146 -6.23 -19.06 10.96
C LEU A 146 -6.68 -18.15 12.10
N GLU A 147 -7.01 -18.71 13.26
CA GLU A 147 -7.33 -17.96 14.48
C GLU A 147 -6.13 -17.11 14.93
N ARG A 148 -4.91 -17.68 14.93
CA ARG A 148 -3.68 -16.94 15.26
C ARG A 148 -3.47 -15.76 14.32
N LEU A 149 -3.57 -16.00 13.00
CA LEU A 149 -3.45 -14.94 11.99
C LEU A 149 -4.52 -13.86 12.20
N MET A 150 -5.76 -14.24 12.49
CA MET A 150 -6.87 -13.31 12.72
C MET A 150 -6.61 -12.41 13.92
N ILE A 151 -6.14 -12.96 15.05
CA ILE A 151 -5.82 -12.19 16.26
C ILE A 151 -4.72 -11.16 15.94
N GLU A 152 -3.64 -11.60 15.29
CA GLU A 152 -2.50 -10.74 14.96
C GLU A 152 -2.86 -9.65 13.93
N LEU A 153 -3.67 -9.99 12.92
CA LEU A 153 -4.24 -9.04 11.97
C LEU A 153 -5.10 -7.98 12.67
N SER A 154 -6.01 -8.42 13.55
CA SER A 154 -6.95 -7.54 14.25
C SER A 154 -6.22 -6.55 15.16
N TRP A 155 -5.20 -7.04 15.87
CA TRP A 155 -4.28 -6.21 16.64
C TRP A 155 -3.54 -5.21 15.75
N LYS A 156 -2.80 -5.69 14.75
CA LYS A 156 -1.87 -4.86 13.99
C LYS A 156 -2.58 -3.84 13.10
N SER A 157 -3.69 -4.22 12.47
CA SER A 157 -4.50 -3.30 11.67
C SER A 157 -5.12 -2.18 12.51
N SER A 158 -5.53 -2.48 13.75
CA SER A 158 -6.05 -1.48 14.68
C SER A 158 -4.93 -0.58 15.21
N ARG A 159 -3.76 -1.15 15.53
CA ARG A 159 -2.59 -0.41 16.01
C ARG A 159 -2.06 0.60 15.00
N ILE A 160 -2.06 0.28 13.70
CA ILE A 160 -1.73 1.24 12.62
C ILE A 160 -2.61 2.50 12.71
N GLU A 161 -3.86 2.40 13.18
CA GLU A 161 -4.77 3.54 13.36
C GLU A 161 -4.69 4.18 14.76
N GLY A 162 -3.74 3.77 15.61
CA GLY A 162 -3.50 4.35 16.93
C GLY A 162 -4.11 3.59 18.11
N ASN A 163 -4.67 2.40 17.90
CA ASN A 163 -5.16 1.55 18.98
C ASN A 163 -4.01 1.11 19.90
N THR A 164 -4.22 1.16 21.21
CA THR A 164 -3.18 0.98 22.23
C THR A 164 -3.08 -0.43 22.80
N TYR A 165 -3.97 -1.35 22.40
CA TYR A 165 -3.91 -2.75 22.87
C TYR A 165 -2.56 -3.40 22.61
N SER A 166 -2.10 -4.21 23.57
CA SER A 166 -1.04 -5.18 23.33
C SER A 166 -1.57 -6.41 22.58
N LEU A 167 -0.68 -7.21 22.02
CA LEU A 167 -1.10 -8.46 21.35
C LEU A 167 -1.74 -9.44 22.34
N ILE A 168 -1.21 -9.51 23.58
CA ILE A 168 -1.74 -10.38 24.65
C ILE A 168 -3.12 -9.91 25.11
N ASP A 169 -3.32 -8.59 25.26
CA ASP A 169 -4.63 -8.02 25.56
C ASP A 169 -5.64 -8.30 24.44
N THR A 170 -5.20 -8.23 23.18
CA THR A 170 -6.03 -8.53 22.02
C THR A 170 -6.48 -9.99 22.02
N GLU A 171 -5.55 -10.93 22.27
CA GLU A 171 -5.88 -12.35 22.42
C GLU A 171 -6.88 -12.57 23.56
N THR A 172 -6.65 -11.96 24.72
CA THR A 172 -7.54 -12.06 25.88
C THR A 172 -8.93 -11.53 25.57
N LEU A 173 -9.01 -10.37 24.91
CA LEU A 173 -10.25 -9.74 24.48
C LEU A 173 -11.03 -10.66 23.54
N LEU A 174 -10.39 -11.22 22.51
CA LEU A 174 -11.07 -12.04 21.52
C LEU A 174 -11.49 -13.41 22.08
N LYS A 175 -10.69 -14.03 22.95
CA LYS A 175 -10.99 -15.35 23.53
C LYS A 175 -11.99 -15.33 24.67
N THR A 176 -11.97 -14.29 25.50
CA THR A 176 -12.78 -14.23 26.73
C THR A 176 -13.90 -13.18 26.68
N ASN A 177 -13.90 -12.34 25.64
CA ASN A 177 -14.74 -11.16 25.51
C ASN A 177 -14.61 -10.14 26.66
N LYS A 178 -13.55 -10.24 27.48
CA LYS A 178 -13.27 -9.32 28.59
C LYS A 178 -12.44 -8.15 28.12
N LEU A 179 -12.83 -6.95 28.56
CA LEU A 179 -12.06 -5.73 28.35
C LEU A 179 -10.79 -5.75 29.22
N SER A 180 -9.65 -5.42 28.63
CA SER A 180 -8.41 -5.20 29.38
C SER A 180 -8.46 -3.86 30.11
N ALA A 181 -7.87 -3.78 31.30
CA ALA A 181 -7.86 -2.57 32.11
C ALA A 181 -7.19 -1.40 31.38
N GLY A 182 -7.77 -0.21 31.47
CA GLY A 182 -7.22 1.01 30.86
C GLY A 182 -7.57 1.22 29.38
N HIS A 183 -8.30 0.29 28.76
CA HIS A 183 -8.71 0.40 27.36
C HIS A 183 -10.16 0.83 27.20
N SER A 184 -10.44 1.58 26.13
CA SER A 184 -11.80 2.03 25.81
C SER A 184 -12.64 0.97 25.11
N ASP A 185 -13.97 1.06 25.24
CA ASP A 185 -14.92 0.25 24.46
C ASP A 185 -14.74 0.45 22.96
N PHE A 186 -14.39 1.68 22.55
CA PHE A 186 -14.10 2.01 21.16
C PHE A 186 -12.91 1.22 20.61
N GLU A 187 -11.78 1.19 21.35
CA GLU A 187 -10.61 0.41 20.94
C GLU A 187 -10.88 -1.10 20.93
N ALA A 188 -11.64 -1.60 21.91
CA ALA A 188 -12.05 -3.00 21.93
C ALA A 188 -12.96 -3.35 20.74
N ALA A 189 -13.92 -2.48 20.41
CA ALA A 189 -14.80 -2.64 19.26
C ALA A 189 -14.00 -2.66 17.94
N MET A 190 -12.99 -1.80 17.78
CA MET A 190 -12.12 -1.84 16.59
C MET A 190 -11.47 -3.22 16.38
N ILE A 191 -11.02 -3.86 17.45
CA ILE A 191 -10.38 -5.20 17.38
C ILE A 191 -11.43 -6.28 17.06
N ARG A 192 -12.55 -6.29 17.79
CA ARG A 192 -13.65 -7.25 17.56
C ARG A 192 -14.18 -7.15 16.12
N ASN A 193 -14.34 -5.94 15.60
CA ASN A 193 -14.80 -5.70 14.25
C ASN A 193 -13.86 -6.29 13.19
N HIS A 194 -12.54 -6.19 13.38
CA HIS A 194 -11.60 -6.83 12.47
C HIS A 194 -11.70 -8.35 12.51
N ALA A 195 -11.80 -8.94 13.70
CA ALA A 195 -11.94 -10.38 13.87
C ALA A 195 -13.24 -10.88 13.20
N HIS A 196 -14.37 -10.26 13.51
CA HIS A 196 -15.67 -10.59 12.90
C HIS A 196 -15.68 -10.40 11.38
N ALA A 197 -15.06 -9.32 10.87
CA ALA A 197 -14.97 -9.10 9.44
C ALA A 197 -14.13 -10.18 8.74
N PHE A 198 -13.03 -10.61 9.36
CA PHE A 198 -12.19 -11.67 8.84
C PHE A 198 -12.91 -13.03 8.86
N GLU A 199 -13.62 -13.37 9.95
CA GLU A 199 -14.47 -14.55 10.01
C GLU A 199 -15.56 -14.53 8.92
N TYR A 200 -16.21 -13.39 8.73
CA TYR A 200 -17.22 -13.23 7.67
C TYR A 200 -16.62 -13.53 6.29
N ILE A 201 -15.42 -13.02 6.01
CA ILE A 201 -14.69 -13.27 4.75
C ILE A 201 -14.43 -14.75 4.53
N VAL A 202 -13.95 -15.45 5.56
CA VAL A 202 -13.62 -16.89 5.47
C VAL A 202 -14.87 -17.71 5.14
N HIS A 203 -16.02 -17.37 5.74
CA HIS A 203 -17.29 -18.05 5.48
C HIS A 203 -17.95 -17.66 4.15
N HIS A 204 -17.62 -16.50 3.58
CA HIS A 204 -18.25 -15.94 2.37
C HIS A 204 -17.25 -15.65 1.25
N LYS A 205 -16.23 -16.50 1.09
CA LYS A 205 -15.10 -16.26 0.18
C LYS A 205 -15.52 -15.97 -1.28
N THR A 206 -16.58 -16.62 -1.76
CA THR A 206 -17.08 -16.44 -3.13
C THR A 206 -17.59 -15.02 -3.41
N THR A 207 -18.07 -14.30 -2.39
CA THR A 207 -18.54 -12.91 -2.49
C THR A 207 -17.47 -11.94 -2.97
N PHE A 208 -16.20 -12.27 -2.76
CA PHE A 208 -15.06 -11.38 -3.05
C PHE A 208 -14.27 -11.78 -4.30
N GLN A 209 -14.68 -12.83 -5.03
CA GLN A 209 -14.08 -13.19 -6.33
C GLN A 209 -14.42 -12.15 -7.41
N LYS A 210 -15.67 -11.67 -7.38
CA LYS A 210 -16.16 -10.55 -8.21
C LYS A 210 -16.59 -9.41 -7.30
N LEU A 211 -15.82 -8.33 -7.30
CA LEU A 211 -16.06 -7.17 -6.45
C LEU A 211 -17.25 -6.36 -6.95
N THR A 212 -18.10 -5.98 -6.02
CA THR A 212 -19.18 -5.00 -6.23
C THR A 212 -19.04 -3.86 -5.23
N ILE A 213 -19.73 -2.74 -5.45
CA ILE A 213 -19.78 -1.66 -4.47
C ILE A 213 -20.33 -2.20 -3.14
N ARG A 214 -21.37 -3.04 -3.20
CA ARG A 214 -21.95 -3.68 -2.02
C ARG A 214 -20.95 -4.55 -1.26
N SER A 215 -20.04 -5.24 -1.95
CA SER A 215 -18.97 -6.01 -1.31
C SER A 215 -18.05 -5.10 -0.48
N ILE A 216 -17.75 -3.89 -0.97
CA ILE A 216 -16.92 -2.91 -0.26
C ILE A 216 -17.68 -2.33 0.94
N GLU A 217 -18.95 -1.94 0.75
CA GLU A 217 -19.82 -1.46 1.83
C GLU A 217 -20.01 -2.52 2.92
N THR A 218 -20.17 -3.80 2.55
CA THR A 218 -20.33 -4.89 3.53
C THR A 218 -19.10 -5.02 4.44
N ILE A 219 -17.89 -4.90 3.88
CA ILE A 219 -16.67 -4.87 4.71
C ILE A 219 -16.64 -3.63 5.60
N HIS A 220 -17.03 -2.47 5.08
CA HIS A 220 -17.09 -1.25 5.88
C HIS A 220 -18.09 -1.36 7.02
N ASP A 221 -19.30 -1.88 6.76
CA ASP A 221 -20.36 -2.10 7.75
C ASP A 221 -19.84 -2.92 8.93
N LEU A 222 -19.07 -3.98 8.66
CA LEU A 222 -18.44 -4.83 9.68
C LEU A 222 -17.32 -4.09 10.43
N ILE A 223 -16.48 -3.35 9.72
CA ILE A 223 -15.35 -2.60 10.30
C ILE A 223 -15.81 -1.42 11.17
N ALA A 224 -16.91 -0.76 10.79
CA ALA A 224 -17.47 0.43 11.43
C ALA A 224 -18.49 0.12 12.55
N HIS A 225 -18.85 -1.16 12.72
CA HIS A 225 -19.89 -1.59 13.65
C HIS A 225 -19.66 -1.06 15.08
N ASN A 226 -20.68 -0.44 15.67
CA ASN A 226 -20.64 0.15 17.02
C ASN A 226 -19.50 1.16 17.29
N LEU A 227 -18.98 1.83 16.24
CA LEU A 227 -17.98 2.89 16.40
C LEU A 227 -18.57 4.31 16.31
N GLY A 228 -19.89 4.44 16.18
CA GLY A 228 -20.55 5.73 15.97
C GLY A 228 -20.29 6.37 14.61
N ILE A 229 -19.83 5.57 13.62
CA ILE A 229 -19.53 6.00 12.25
C ILE A 229 -20.78 5.77 11.38
N HIS A 230 -21.14 6.73 10.52
CA HIS A 230 -22.22 6.55 9.56
C HIS A 230 -21.89 5.43 8.56
N LEU A 231 -22.87 4.55 8.31
CA LEU A 231 -22.72 3.42 7.39
C LEU A 231 -23.04 3.81 5.94
N GLY A 232 -22.33 3.20 4.99
CA GLY A 232 -22.45 3.53 3.57
C GLY A 232 -21.72 4.81 3.17
N LEU A 233 -21.87 5.19 1.89
CA LEU A 233 -21.07 6.26 1.28
C LEU A 233 -21.35 7.61 1.93
N ARG A 234 -20.27 8.33 2.23
CA ARG A 234 -20.36 9.67 2.83
C ARG A 234 -20.86 10.71 1.83
N SER A 235 -21.49 11.75 2.36
CA SER A 235 -21.93 12.93 1.59
C SER A 235 -21.12 14.20 1.91
N LYS A 236 -20.30 14.17 2.97
CA LYS A 236 -19.48 15.30 3.43
C LYS A 236 -18.01 15.08 3.08
N PRO A 237 -17.22 16.16 2.90
CA PRO A 237 -15.77 16.04 2.73
C PRO A 237 -15.10 15.52 3.99
N VAL A 238 -13.97 14.82 3.82
CA VAL A 238 -13.11 14.33 4.90
C VAL A 238 -11.67 14.79 4.68
N GLY A 239 -10.95 15.03 5.77
CA GLY A 239 -9.51 15.32 5.75
C GLY A 239 -8.70 14.10 6.16
N ILE A 240 -7.44 14.03 5.69
CA ILE A 240 -6.48 13.03 6.15
C ILE A 240 -5.33 13.75 6.82
N VAL A 241 -5.06 13.38 8.07
CA VAL A 241 -3.96 13.98 8.85
C VAL A 241 -2.60 13.62 8.23
N GLY A 242 -1.71 14.61 8.15
CA GLY A 242 -0.32 14.43 7.71
C GLY A 242 -0.10 14.53 6.19
N THR A 243 -1.14 14.91 5.43
CA THR A 243 -1.07 15.06 3.97
C THR A 243 -1.84 16.28 3.46
N ALA A 244 -1.36 16.88 2.37
CA ALA A 244 -2.07 17.94 1.64
C ALA A 244 -3.16 17.39 0.71
N TYR A 245 -3.24 16.06 0.54
CA TYR A 245 -4.23 15.39 -0.30
C TYR A 245 -5.65 15.54 0.24
N ARG A 246 -6.56 15.95 -0.64
CA ARG A 246 -8.00 16.03 -0.40
C ARG A 246 -8.72 14.95 -1.21
N PRO A 247 -9.39 13.99 -0.55
CA PRO A 247 -10.24 13.02 -1.23
C PRO A 247 -11.42 13.68 -1.94
N ILE A 248 -12.14 12.88 -2.73
CA ILE A 248 -13.39 13.29 -3.39
C ILE A 248 -14.35 13.89 -2.35
N ASP A 249 -14.97 15.03 -2.61
CA ASP A 249 -15.78 15.74 -1.61
C ASP A 249 -17.29 15.50 -1.72
N ASN A 250 -17.75 14.86 -2.81
CA ASN A 250 -19.18 14.66 -3.09
C ASN A 250 -19.52 13.20 -3.43
N ARG A 251 -20.72 12.78 -3.01
CA ARG A 251 -21.20 11.40 -3.13
C ARG A 251 -21.27 10.87 -4.58
N PRO A 252 -21.79 11.62 -5.58
CA PRO A 252 -21.86 11.12 -6.96
C PRO A 252 -20.49 10.73 -7.53
N GLN A 253 -19.45 11.56 -7.30
CA GLN A 253 -18.10 11.22 -7.73
C GLN A 253 -17.49 10.05 -6.96
N ILE A 254 -17.82 9.88 -5.67
CA ILE A 254 -17.42 8.69 -4.91
C ILE A 254 -18.03 7.43 -5.53
N GLU A 255 -19.32 7.47 -5.87
CA GLU A 255 -20.01 6.35 -6.53
C GLU A 255 -19.38 6.02 -7.88
N ASP A 256 -19.08 7.03 -8.70
CA ASP A 256 -18.42 6.82 -9.99
C ASP A 256 -16.99 6.29 -9.85
N ALA A 257 -16.21 6.77 -8.88
CA ALA A 257 -14.89 6.24 -8.58
C ALA A 257 -14.95 4.78 -8.11
N LEU A 258 -15.98 4.38 -7.34
CA LEU A 258 -16.18 2.98 -6.92
C LEU A 258 -16.66 2.09 -8.07
N LYS A 259 -17.46 2.60 -9.00
CA LYS A 259 -17.79 1.90 -10.26
C LYS A 259 -16.54 1.66 -11.09
N MET A 260 -15.69 2.69 -11.27
CA MET A 260 -14.40 2.56 -11.96
C MET A 260 -13.50 1.55 -11.26
N LEU A 261 -13.42 1.62 -9.92
CA LEU A 261 -12.63 0.68 -9.12
C LEU A 261 -13.07 -0.77 -9.33
N THR A 262 -14.34 -1.07 -9.09
CA THR A 262 -14.86 -2.44 -9.21
C THR A 262 -14.73 -2.97 -10.63
N HIS A 263 -15.02 -2.15 -11.65
CA HIS A 263 -14.80 -2.52 -13.05
C HIS A 263 -13.33 -2.85 -13.34
N THR A 264 -12.41 -1.95 -12.95
CA THR A 264 -10.99 -2.10 -13.22
C THR A 264 -10.40 -3.32 -12.51
N LEU A 265 -10.72 -3.51 -11.23
CA LEU A 265 -10.21 -4.62 -10.43
C LEU A 265 -10.74 -5.98 -10.92
N ASN A 266 -12.00 -6.05 -11.34
CA ASN A 266 -12.58 -7.29 -11.85
C ASN A 266 -11.97 -7.74 -13.19
N ASN A 267 -11.35 -6.83 -13.94
CA ASN A 267 -10.65 -7.14 -15.19
C ASN A 267 -9.17 -7.51 -15.00
N LEU A 268 -8.64 -7.46 -13.77
CA LEU A 268 -7.29 -7.93 -13.47
C LEU A 268 -7.25 -9.45 -13.35
N GLU A 269 -6.29 -10.08 -14.02
CA GLU A 269 -6.10 -11.53 -13.99
C GLU A 269 -5.35 -11.98 -12.74
N ASN A 270 -4.39 -11.18 -12.26
CA ASN A 270 -3.56 -11.53 -11.13
C ASN A 270 -4.25 -11.19 -9.78
N PRO A 271 -4.57 -12.19 -8.93
CA PRO A 271 -5.18 -11.94 -7.62
C PRO A 271 -4.36 -11.02 -6.71
N PHE A 272 -3.02 -11.09 -6.78
CA PHE A 272 -2.14 -10.21 -6.02
C PHE A 272 -2.24 -8.75 -6.47
N ALA A 273 -2.35 -8.53 -7.78
CA ALA A 273 -2.56 -7.18 -8.31
C ALA A 273 -3.94 -6.65 -7.90
N LYS A 274 -4.98 -7.48 -8.02
CA LYS A 274 -6.35 -7.15 -7.58
C LYS A 274 -6.38 -6.76 -6.09
N ALA A 275 -5.79 -7.56 -5.22
CA ALA A 275 -5.72 -7.29 -3.78
C ALA A 275 -4.93 -6.02 -3.45
N PHE A 276 -3.76 -5.85 -4.07
CA PHE A 276 -2.92 -4.66 -3.88
C PHE A 276 -3.61 -3.37 -4.31
N PHE A 277 -4.27 -3.37 -5.48
CA PHE A 277 -4.97 -2.18 -5.95
C PHE A 277 -6.25 -1.89 -5.16
N ALA A 278 -6.93 -2.91 -4.62
CA ALA A 278 -8.03 -2.70 -3.68
C ALA A 278 -7.55 -1.98 -2.40
N LEU A 279 -6.41 -2.42 -1.83
CA LEU A 279 -5.77 -1.75 -0.69
C LEU A 279 -5.45 -0.29 -1.00
N LEU A 280 -4.85 -0.05 -2.17
CA LEU A 280 -4.35 1.24 -2.59
C LEU A 280 -5.48 2.23 -2.88
N LEU A 281 -6.45 1.83 -3.70
CA LEU A 281 -7.42 2.74 -4.29
C LEU A 281 -8.63 3.00 -3.39
N VAL A 282 -9.05 2.05 -2.54
CA VAL A 282 -10.06 2.35 -1.51
C VAL A 282 -9.50 3.36 -0.51
N SER A 283 -8.23 3.21 -0.14
CA SER A 283 -7.52 4.17 0.71
C SER A 283 -7.40 5.54 0.04
N TYR A 284 -7.25 5.60 -1.29
CA TYR A 284 -7.19 6.87 -2.03
C TYR A 284 -8.56 7.54 -2.18
N ILE A 285 -9.60 6.79 -2.55
CA ILE A 285 -10.97 7.31 -2.75
C ILE A 285 -11.58 7.86 -1.44
N GLN A 286 -11.30 7.20 -0.31
CA GLN A 286 -11.92 7.47 1.01
C GLN A 286 -13.45 7.54 0.93
N PRO A 287 -14.15 6.46 0.53
CA PRO A 287 -15.59 6.50 0.27
C PRO A 287 -16.48 6.67 1.52
N PHE A 288 -15.96 6.42 2.71
CA PHE A 288 -16.70 6.41 3.97
C PHE A 288 -16.29 7.55 4.91
N GLU A 289 -17.13 7.86 5.91
CA GLU A 289 -16.87 8.91 6.91
C GLU A 289 -15.59 8.63 7.71
N ASP A 290 -15.42 7.39 8.17
CA ASP A 290 -14.18 6.87 8.76
C ASP A 290 -14.06 5.35 8.51
N GLY A 291 -12.89 4.76 8.79
CA GLY A 291 -12.64 3.34 8.64
C GLY A 291 -12.13 2.95 7.24
N ASN A 292 -11.87 3.92 6.35
CA ASN A 292 -11.45 3.68 4.96
C ASN A 292 -10.20 2.79 4.86
N LYS A 293 -9.15 3.10 5.63
CA LYS A 293 -7.86 2.36 5.58
C LYS A 293 -7.99 0.95 6.17
N ARG A 294 -8.80 0.77 7.22
CA ARG A 294 -9.15 -0.53 7.81
C ARG A 294 -9.95 -1.38 6.84
N THR A 295 -10.95 -0.78 6.20
CA THR A 295 -11.75 -1.41 5.14
C THR A 295 -10.88 -1.84 3.97
N ALA A 296 -9.93 -1.01 3.54
CA ALA A 296 -9.03 -1.33 2.44
C ALA A 296 -8.10 -2.52 2.76
N ARG A 297 -7.53 -2.58 3.97
CA ARG A 297 -6.74 -3.74 4.44
C ARG A 297 -7.57 -5.01 4.53
N MET A 298 -8.80 -4.91 5.04
CA MET A 298 -9.69 -6.07 5.16
C MET A 298 -10.17 -6.56 3.79
N LEU A 299 -10.53 -5.65 2.87
CA LEU A 299 -10.90 -5.99 1.49
C LEU A 299 -9.74 -6.63 0.72
N CYS A 300 -8.51 -6.17 0.94
CA CYS A 300 -7.30 -6.80 0.40
C CYS A 300 -7.21 -8.27 0.84
N ASN A 301 -7.38 -8.55 2.14
CA ASN A 301 -7.42 -9.92 2.64
C ASN A 301 -8.62 -10.71 2.12
N ALA A 302 -9.79 -10.08 1.95
CA ALA A 302 -10.96 -10.71 1.35
C ALA A 302 -10.69 -11.25 -0.04
N ILE A 303 -10.00 -10.46 -0.88
CA ILE A 303 -9.60 -10.88 -2.23
C ILE A 303 -8.58 -12.03 -2.17
N LEU A 304 -7.58 -11.97 -1.29
CA LEU A 304 -6.61 -13.05 -1.15
C LEU A 304 -7.28 -14.36 -0.72
N VAL A 305 -8.15 -14.33 0.29
CA VAL A 305 -8.91 -15.49 0.76
C VAL A 305 -9.82 -16.06 -0.35
N ALA A 306 -10.49 -15.19 -1.11
CA ALA A 306 -11.37 -15.59 -2.22
C ALA A 306 -10.65 -16.34 -3.35
N HIS A 307 -9.34 -16.12 -3.46
CA HIS A 307 -8.44 -16.76 -4.41
C HIS A 307 -7.51 -17.78 -3.74
N ASP A 308 -7.95 -18.35 -2.60
CA ASP A 308 -7.23 -19.37 -1.82
C ASP A 308 -5.76 -19.00 -1.58
N THR A 309 -5.50 -17.73 -1.30
CA THR A 309 -4.16 -17.18 -1.09
C THR A 309 -4.00 -16.77 0.38
N CYS A 310 -2.80 -16.97 0.93
CA CYS A 310 -2.52 -16.64 2.33
C CYS A 310 -2.86 -15.16 2.62
N PRO A 311 -3.68 -14.86 3.64
CA PRO A 311 -3.98 -13.49 4.04
C PRO A 311 -2.75 -12.79 4.62
N LEU A 312 -2.73 -11.46 4.60
CA LEU A 312 -1.70 -10.64 5.23
C LEU A 312 -2.03 -10.42 6.70
N SER A 313 -1.06 -10.63 7.60
CA SER A 313 -1.19 -10.30 9.03
C SER A 313 -0.74 -8.88 9.37
N TYR A 314 0.09 -8.26 8.51
CA TYR A 314 0.76 -6.98 8.74
C TYR A 314 1.75 -6.99 9.93
N LEU A 315 1.97 -8.12 10.60
CA LEU A 315 2.67 -8.21 11.89
C LEU A 315 4.04 -7.53 11.87
N SER A 316 4.82 -7.80 10.82
CA SER A 316 6.19 -7.30 10.64
C SER A 316 6.27 -5.86 10.15
N ILE A 317 5.15 -5.17 9.93
CA ILE A 317 5.15 -3.83 9.34
C ILE A 317 5.47 -2.75 10.37
N ASP A 318 6.33 -1.81 9.98
CA ASP A 318 6.50 -0.56 10.69
C ASP A 318 5.31 0.38 10.37
N GLU A 319 4.64 0.87 11.40
CA GLU A 319 3.42 1.67 11.27
C GLU A 319 3.70 3.03 10.62
N SER A 320 4.85 3.63 10.94
CA SER A 320 5.28 4.91 10.36
C SER A 320 5.56 4.74 8.87
N LEU A 321 6.32 3.71 8.50
CA LEU A 321 6.64 3.40 7.11
C LEU A 321 5.40 3.08 6.28
N TYR A 322 4.43 2.36 6.85
CA TYR A 322 3.16 2.11 6.17
C TYR A 322 2.36 3.40 5.91
N LYS A 323 2.29 4.30 6.92
CA LYS A 323 1.65 5.61 6.77
C LYS A 323 2.37 6.46 5.71
N LYS A 324 3.71 6.50 5.76
CA LYS A 324 4.55 7.17 4.75
C LYS A 324 4.28 6.63 3.34
N ALA A 325 4.24 5.30 3.17
CA ALA A 325 3.97 4.67 1.88
C ALA A 325 2.57 5.01 1.33
N THR A 326 1.58 5.09 2.22
CA THR A 326 0.21 5.46 1.86
C THR A 326 0.14 6.93 1.43
N ILE A 327 0.75 7.85 2.18
CA ILE A 327 0.77 9.29 1.84
C ILE A 327 1.56 9.56 0.55
N LEU A 328 2.66 8.85 0.31
CA LEU A 328 3.40 8.94 -0.97
C LEU A 328 2.52 8.60 -2.17
N PHE A 329 1.61 7.63 -2.03
CA PHE A 329 0.65 7.37 -3.08
C PHE A 329 -0.38 8.49 -3.22
N TYR A 330 -0.90 9.01 -2.11
CA TYR A 330 -1.90 10.07 -2.14
C TYR A 330 -1.40 11.34 -2.82
N GLU A 331 -0.16 11.75 -2.50
CA GLU A 331 0.40 13.01 -2.96
C GLU A 331 1.12 12.86 -4.30
N GLN A 332 1.75 11.71 -4.57
CA GLN A 332 2.67 11.56 -5.72
C GLN A 332 2.32 10.41 -6.65
N HIS A 333 1.23 9.68 -6.37
CA HIS A 333 0.84 8.44 -7.06
C HIS A 333 1.94 7.38 -7.11
N SER A 334 2.93 7.45 -6.21
CA SER A 334 3.96 6.41 -6.08
C SER A 334 3.43 5.27 -5.22
N ALA A 335 3.04 4.18 -5.87
CA ALA A 335 2.64 2.93 -5.24
C ALA A 335 3.84 2.04 -4.89
N ARG A 336 5.07 2.45 -5.27
CA ARG A 336 6.27 1.62 -5.19
C ARG A 336 6.54 1.10 -3.78
N LEU A 337 6.63 1.99 -2.79
CA LEU A 337 6.94 1.61 -1.42
C LEU A 337 5.86 0.70 -0.84
N LEU A 338 4.58 1.02 -1.07
CA LEU A 338 3.48 0.20 -0.58
C LEU A 338 3.44 -1.18 -1.25
N LYS A 339 3.83 -1.28 -2.53
CA LYS A 339 3.99 -2.58 -3.23
C LYS A 339 5.11 -3.41 -2.62
N GLU A 340 6.26 -2.80 -2.33
CA GLU A 340 7.38 -3.47 -1.66
C GLU A 340 6.94 -4.02 -0.29
N LEU A 341 6.24 -3.20 0.52
CA LEU A 341 5.66 -3.63 1.78
C LEU A 341 4.67 -4.78 1.61
N PHE A 342 3.75 -4.70 0.64
CA PHE A 342 2.77 -5.74 0.35
C PHE A 342 3.44 -7.10 0.04
N ILE A 343 4.47 -7.11 -0.82
CA ILE A 343 5.19 -8.34 -1.19
C ILE A 343 5.90 -8.94 0.04
N GLU A 344 6.55 -8.10 0.85
CA GLU A 344 7.23 -8.57 2.06
C GLU A 344 6.26 -9.07 3.14
N GLN A 345 5.11 -8.41 3.31
CA GLN A 345 4.06 -8.91 4.20
C GLN A 345 3.53 -10.27 3.76
N TYR A 346 3.31 -10.46 2.45
CA TYR A 346 2.88 -11.75 1.93
C TYR A 346 3.94 -12.84 2.16
N ARG A 347 5.23 -12.52 1.94
CA ARG A 347 6.31 -13.44 2.27
C ARG A 347 6.32 -13.82 3.75
N SER A 348 6.26 -12.83 4.65
CA SER A 348 6.24 -13.06 6.10
C SER A 348 5.08 -13.98 6.48
N ALA A 349 3.87 -13.70 6.00
CA ALA A 349 2.71 -14.54 6.30
C ALA A 349 2.90 -16.00 5.87
N VAL A 350 3.39 -16.25 4.65
CA VAL A 350 3.65 -17.62 4.16
C VAL A 350 4.79 -18.32 4.91
N GLN A 351 5.69 -17.59 5.56
CA GLN A 351 6.79 -18.15 6.34
C GLN A 351 6.43 -18.40 7.81
N GLU A 352 5.52 -17.60 8.36
CA GLU A 352 5.16 -17.64 9.77
C GLU A 352 3.96 -18.55 10.04
N TYR A 353 2.92 -18.51 9.20
CA TYR A 353 1.69 -19.27 9.40
C TYR A 353 1.63 -20.52 8.54
N PHE A 354 0.83 -21.49 8.98
CA PHE A 354 0.53 -22.70 8.21
C PHE A 354 1.82 -23.43 7.77
N GLN A 355 2.82 -23.56 8.63
CA GLN A 355 3.97 -24.42 8.35
C GLN A 355 3.56 -25.88 8.57
N ALA A 356 3.91 -26.75 7.61
CA ALA A 356 3.62 -28.18 7.64
C ALA A 356 4.83 -28.99 8.11
#